data_AF-A0A661P0C4-F1
#
_entry.id   AF-A0A661P0C4-F1
#
_cell.length_a   1.000
_cell.length_b   1.000
_cell.length_c   1.000
_cell.angle_alpha   90.00
_cell.angle_beta   90.00
_cell.angle_gamma   90.00
#
_symmetry.space_group_name_H-M   'P 1'
#
loop_
_entity.id
_entity.type
_entity.pdbx_description
1 polymer ?
#
loop_
_entity_poly.entity_id
_entity_poly.type
_entity_poly.pdbx_seq_one_letter_code
_entity_poly.pdbx_strand_id
1 'polypeptide(L)' 'IDYETHRDEALREQQADLWLGFDPKELKTMAQDAGLCDIAQGRFPRAWCGDGPDSHITWQWLTARRTTPG' A
#
# COMPACT_ATOMS: atom_id res chain seq x y z
N ILE A 1 -1.52 2.75 -4.58
CA ILE A 1 -1.09 3.40 -3.32
C ILE A 1 -1.88 2.72 -2.25
N ASP A 2 -1.23 2.37 -1.15
CA ASP A 2 -1.86 1.62 -0.06
C ASP A 2 -1.23 2.04 1.27
N TYR A 3 -1.76 1.57 2.38
CA TYR A 3 -1.18 1.75 3.70
C TYR A 3 -0.21 0.61 4.02
N GLU A 4 0.82 0.90 4.82
CA GLU A 4 1.52 -0.17 5.53
C GLU A 4 0.64 -0.74 6.62
N THR A 5 0.85 -2.00 6.98
CA THR A 5 0.05 -2.67 8.02
C THR A 5 -0.08 -1.80 9.27
N HIS A 6 -1.32 -1.53 9.65
CA HIS A 6 -1.65 -0.78 10.86
C HIS A 6 -2.74 -1.52 11.65
N ARG A 7 -2.98 -1.05 12.87
CA ARG A 7 -4.00 -1.62 13.78
C ARG A 7 -5.06 -0.60 14.16
N ASP A 8 -5.17 0.47 13.39
CA ASP A 8 -6.17 1.49 13.65
C ASP A 8 -7.55 0.98 13.20
N GLU A 9 -8.29 0.42 14.14
CA GLU A 9 -9.63 -0.09 13.92
C GLU A 9 -10.65 1.04 13.69
N ALA A 10 -10.36 2.28 14.08
CA ALA A 10 -11.26 3.41 13.86
C ALA A 10 -11.41 3.72 12.36
N LEU A 11 -10.34 3.53 11.57
CA LEU A 11 -10.39 3.68 10.12
C LEU A 11 -11.14 2.55 9.42
N ARG A 12 -11.03 1.32 9.93
CA ARG A 12 -11.84 0.19 9.46
C ARG A 12 -13.32 0.45 9.64
N GLU A 13 -13.71 0.97 10.81
CA GLU A 13 -15.11 1.19 11.16
C GLU A 13 -15.72 2.43 10.48
N GLN A 14 -14.93 3.49 10.28
CA GLN A 14 -15.44 4.78 9.81
C GLN A 14 -15.18 5.08 8.33
N GLN A 15 -14.14 4.46 7.74
CA GLN A 15 -13.73 4.72 6.35
C GLN A 15 -13.69 3.46 5.48
N ALA A 16 -14.22 2.33 5.99
CA ALA A 16 -14.28 1.05 5.29
C ALA A 16 -12.92 0.50 4.84
N ASP A 17 -11.85 0.85 5.56
CA ASP A 17 -10.53 0.25 5.36
C ASP A 17 -10.48 -1.15 5.96
N LEU A 18 -11.02 -2.12 5.22
CA LEU A 18 -11.16 -3.52 5.65
C LEU A 18 -9.83 -4.28 5.72
N TRP A 19 -8.80 -3.76 5.04
CA TRP A 19 -7.56 -4.51 4.77
C TRP A 19 -6.45 -4.15 5.77
N LEU A 20 -6.57 -3.02 6.47
CA LEU A 20 -5.63 -2.56 7.50
C LEU A 20 -4.20 -2.41 6.96
N GLY A 21 -4.08 -2.08 5.67
CA GLY A 21 -2.82 -2.01 4.94
C GLY A 21 -2.10 -3.35 4.77
N PHE A 22 -0.95 -3.31 4.12
CA PHE A 22 -0.15 -4.51 3.80
C PHE A 22 1.28 -4.40 4.30
N ASP A 23 1.89 -5.52 4.65
CA ASP A 23 3.32 -5.53 4.89
C ASP A 23 4.03 -5.25 3.55
N PRO A 24 5.07 -4.39 3.51
CA PRO A 24 5.74 -4.07 2.26
C PRO A 24 6.24 -5.29 1.48
N LYS A 25 6.71 -6.35 2.17
CA LYS A 25 7.15 -7.59 1.53
C LYS A 25 5.99 -8.41 1.03
N GLU A 26 4.90 -8.50 1.79
CA GLU A 26 3.68 -9.18 1.37
C GLU A 26 3.11 -8.56 0.10
N LEU A 27 2.98 -7.23 0.07
CA LEU A 27 2.49 -6.50 -1.11
C LEU A 27 3.37 -6.75 -2.34
N LYS A 28 4.69 -6.80 -2.16
CA LYS A 28 5.62 -7.15 -3.23
C LYS A 28 5.44 -8.59 -3.72
N THR A 29 5.30 -9.55 -2.81
CA THR A 29 5.07 -10.97 -3.14
C THR A 29 3.76 -11.13 -3.92
N MET A 30 2.66 -10.48 -3.47
CA MET A 30 1.38 -10.49 -4.18
C MET A 30 1.51 -9.95 -5.62
N ALA A 31 2.29 -8.88 -5.82
CA ALA A 31 2.54 -8.35 -7.16
C ALA A 31 3.31 -9.34 -8.05
N GLN A 32 4.29 -10.06 -7.49
CA GLN A 32 5.04 -11.10 -8.20
C GLN A 32 4.15 -12.29 -8.57
N ASP A 33 3.33 -12.76 -7.63
CA ASP A 33 2.38 -13.86 -7.83
C ASP A 33 1.32 -13.51 -8.89
N ALA A 34 0.96 -12.22 -9.01
CA ALA A 34 0.10 -11.70 -10.05
C ALA A 34 0.76 -11.62 -11.45
N GLY A 35 2.02 -12.04 -11.57
CA GLY A 35 2.81 -12.03 -12.80
C GLY A 35 3.32 -10.65 -13.20
N LEU A 36 3.46 -9.71 -12.25
CA LEU A 36 3.99 -8.38 -12.52
C LEU A 36 5.52 -8.38 -12.42
N CYS A 37 6.16 -7.58 -13.26
CA CYS A 37 7.60 -7.38 -13.33
C CYS A 37 7.98 -5.90 -13.10
N ASP A 38 9.29 -5.60 -13.10
CA ASP A 38 9.83 -4.25 -12.88
C ASP A 38 9.26 -3.56 -11.62
N ILE A 39 9.15 -4.34 -10.53
CA ILE A 39 8.53 -3.87 -9.29
C ILE A 39 9.45 -2.87 -8.59
N ALA A 40 8.96 -1.64 -8.42
CA ALA A 40 9.52 -0.64 -7.54
C ALA A 40 8.53 -0.31 -6.43
N GLN A 41 9.04 -0.07 -5.23
CA GLN A 41 8.24 0.19 -4.04
C GLN A 41 8.94 1.22 -3.16
N GLY A 42 8.15 1.99 -2.43
CA GLY A 42 8.66 2.90 -1.41
C GLY A 42 7.56 3.46 -0.53
N ARG A 43 7.97 4.34 0.38
CA ARG A 43 7.06 5.09 1.26
C ARG A 43 6.89 6.51 0.72
N PHE A 44 5.74 7.09 1.00
CA PHE A 44 5.57 8.52 0.82
C PHE A 44 6.24 9.29 1.96
N PRO A 45 6.86 10.46 1.68
CA PRO A 45 7.24 11.38 2.73
C PRO A 45 6.01 11.79 3.55
N ARG A 46 6.13 11.83 4.88
CA ARG A 46 5.02 12.21 5.78
C ARG A 46 4.36 13.54 5.39
N ALA A 47 5.14 14.49 4.89
CA ALA A 47 4.64 15.79 4.44
C ALA A 47 3.60 15.73 3.29
N TRP A 48 3.48 14.59 2.60
CA TRP A 48 2.53 14.40 1.50
C TRP A 48 1.27 13.63 1.92
N CYS A 49 1.21 13.10 3.15
CA CYS A 49 0.07 12.35 3.66
C CYS A 49 -1.04 13.26 4.25
N GLY A 50 -0.86 14.58 4.21
CA GLY A 50 -1.81 15.56 4.75
C GLY A 50 -2.01 15.45 6.27
N ASP A 51 -3.03 16.14 6.77
CA ASP A 51 -3.42 16.18 8.19
C ASP A 51 -4.78 15.49 8.44
N GLY A 52 -5.17 14.57 7.56
CA GLY A 52 -6.40 13.81 7.65
C GLY A 52 -6.41 12.79 8.80
N PRO A 53 -7.52 12.06 9.00
CA PRO A 53 -7.65 11.05 10.05
C PRO A 53 -6.58 9.94 9.97
N ASP A 54 -6.09 9.68 8.77
CA ASP A 54 -5.06 8.70 8.41
C ASP A 54 -3.63 9.28 8.36
N SER A 55 -3.43 10.55 8.75
CA SER A 55 -2.14 11.24 8.72
C SER A 55 -1.05 10.60 9.60
N HIS A 56 -1.46 9.74 10.53
CA HIS A 56 -0.57 8.99 11.41
C HIS A 56 -0.18 7.61 10.83
N ILE A 57 -0.79 7.20 9.73
CA ILE A 57 -0.50 5.93 9.04
C ILE A 57 0.58 6.16 7.99
N THR A 58 1.46 5.18 7.85
CA THR A 58 2.48 5.21 6.81
C THR A 58 1.87 4.79 5.48
N TRP A 59 1.91 5.69 4.50
CA TRP A 59 1.48 5.38 3.14
C TRP A 59 2.65 4.78 2.34
N GLN A 60 2.36 3.77 1.54
CA GLN A 60 3.30 3.13 0.64
C GLN A 60 2.79 3.14 -0.81
N TRP A 61 3.73 3.09 -1.74
CA TRP A 61 3.46 2.93 -3.16
C TRP A 61 4.21 1.72 -3.69
N LEU A 62 3.59 1.06 -4.67
CA LEU A 62 4.20 0.05 -5.50
C LEU A 62 3.84 0.37 -6.95
N THR A 63 4.83 0.33 -7.82
CA THR A 63 4.66 0.39 -9.28
C THR A 63 5.21 -0.89 -9.87
N ALA A 64 4.53 -1.45 -10.88
CA ALA A 64 5.00 -2.62 -11.60
C ALA A 64 4.45 -2.60 -13.03
N ARG A 65 4.98 -3.48 -13.88
CA ARG A 65 4.50 -3.67 -15.25
C ARG A 65 3.90 -5.05 -15.41
N ARG A 66 2.90 -5.15 -16.29
CA ARG A 66 2.43 -6.42 -16.80
C ARG A 66 3.19 -6.73 -18.08
N THR A 67 3.89 -7.85 -18.12
CA THR A 67 4.50 -8.34 -19.36
C THR A 67 3.37 -8.64 -20.34
N THR A 68 3.37 -7.98 -21.50
CA THR A 68 2.49 -8.38 -22.60
C THR A 68 2.98 -9.75 -23.09
N PRO A 69 2.10 -10.76 -23.21
CA PRO A 69 2.49 -12.00 -23.88
C PRO A 69 2.93 -11.65 -25.30
N GLY A 70 4.12 -12.12 -25.68
CA GLY A 70 4.65 -12.01 -27.04
C GLY A 70 4.01 -13.01 -28.01
#